data_AF-A0A3N5H5Z2-F1
#
_entry.id   AF-A0A3N5H5Z2-F1
#
_cell.length_a   1.000
_cell.length_b   1.000
_cell.length_c   1.000
_cell.angle_alpha   90.00
_cell.angle_beta   90.00
_cell.angle_gamma   90.00
#
_symmetry.space_group_name_H-M   'P 1'
#
loop_
_entity.id
_entity.type
_entity.pdbx_description
1 polymer ?
#
loop_
_entity_poly.entity_id
_entity_poly.type
_entity_poly.pdbx_seq_one_letter_code
_entity_poly.pdbx_strand_id
1 'polypeptide(L)'
;METSGLNRSAVQALVSDTLRDAEDGELFLERRQSENLVFDDGKLKGASFDESQGFGLRAVRGETAAYAHGTELSLAALRRASEVC
;
A
#
# COMPACT_ATOMS: atom_id res chain seq x y z
N MET A 1 -17.89 -0.07 5.78
CA MET A 1 -16.43 -0.12 5.58
C MET A 1 -16.22 -0.66 4.19
N GLU A 2 -15.84 0.20 3.24
CA GLU A 2 -15.58 -0.22 1.87
C GLU A 2 -14.43 -1.22 1.88
N THR A 3 -14.74 -2.47 1.56
CA THR A 3 -13.72 -3.44 1.14
C THR A 3 -13.00 -2.81 -0.04
N SER A 4 -11.74 -2.41 0.14
CA SER A 4 -10.84 -2.09 -0.98
C SER A 4 -11.12 -3.12 -2.05
N GLY A 5 -11.59 -2.74 -3.24
CA GLY A 5 -12.04 -3.65 -4.30
C GLY A 5 -10.95 -4.54 -4.90
N LEU A 6 -9.89 -4.80 -4.14
CA LEU A 6 -8.77 -5.66 -4.40
C LEU A 6 -9.20 -7.11 -4.26
N ASN A 7 -9.64 -7.68 -5.37
CA ASN A 7 -9.75 -9.12 -5.49
C ASN A 7 -8.34 -9.72 -5.46
N ARG A 8 -8.09 -10.63 -4.50
CA ARG A 8 -6.79 -11.30 -4.32
C ARG A 8 -6.27 -11.93 -5.60
N SER A 9 -7.10 -12.61 -6.40
CA SER A 9 -6.64 -13.27 -7.63
C SER A 9 -6.26 -12.26 -8.71
N ALA A 10 -6.99 -11.15 -8.83
CA ALA A 10 -6.65 -10.08 -9.77
C ALA A 10 -5.33 -9.39 -9.39
N VAL A 11 -5.12 -9.12 -8.10
CA VAL A 11 -3.87 -8.54 -7.59
C VAL A 11 -2.71 -9.51 -7.80
N GLN A 12 -2.89 -10.78 -7.44
CA GLN A 12 -1.85 -11.80 -7.61
C GLN A 12 -1.47 -11.97 -9.08
N ALA A 13 -2.44 -11.99 -10.00
CA ALA A 13 -2.17 -12.08 -11.43
C ALA A 13 -1.39 -10.87 -11.95
N LEU A 14 -1.78 -9.65 -11.54
CA LEU A 14 -1.09 -8.42 -11.93
C LEU A 14 0.36 -8.39 -11.43
N VAL A 15 0.57 -8.65 -10.13
CA VAL A 15 1.92 -8.65 -9.54
C VAL A 15 2.78 -9.75 -10.15
N SER A 16 2.22 -10.94 -10.40
CA SER A 16 2.96 -12.04 -11.05
C SER A 16 3.35 -11.70 -12.50
N ASP A 17 2.52 -10.92 -13.20
CA ASP A 17 2.81 -10.44 -14.55
C ASP A 17 3.93 -9.39 -14.52
N THR A 18 3.86 -8.42 -13.61
CA THR A 18 4.89 -7.38 -13.44
C THR A 18 6.24 -7.97 -13.04
N LEU A 19 6.25 -8.95 -12.13
CA LEU A 19 7.50 -9.54 -11.63
C LEU A 19 8.01 -10.71 -12.49
N ARG A 20 7.42 -10.97 -13.66
CA ARG A 20 7.74 -12.16 -14.47
C ARG A 20 9.22 -12.28 -14.82
N ASP A 21 9.86 -11.17 -15.19
CA ASP A 21 11.26 -11.12 -15.60
C ASP A 21 12.19 -10.61 -14.49
N ALA A 22 11.63 -10.39 -13.29
CA ALA A 22 12.37 -10.01 -12.10
C ALA A 22 12.94 -11.26 -11.41
N GLU A 23 14.10 -11.10 -10.78
CA GLU A 23 14.75 -12.14 -9.96
C GLU A 23 14.18 -12.14 -8.53
N ASP A 24 13.75 -10.97 -8.05
CA ASP A 24 13.04 -10.80 -6.79
C ASP A 24 12.03 -9.65 -6.91
N GLY A 25 11.05 -9.63 -6.03
CA GLY A 25 10.09 -8.56 -5.95
C GLY A 25 9.07 -8.75 -4.86
N GLU A 26 8.48 -7.64 -4.44
CA GLU A 26 7.50 -7.62 -3.36
C GLU A 26 6.40 -6.61 -3.64
N LEU A 27 5.18 -6.99 -3.26
CA LEU A 27 4.09 -6.05 -3.05
C LEU A 27 3.86 -5.93 -1.54
N PHE A 28 4.07 -4.73 -1.01
CA PHE A 28 3.75 -4.36 0.36
C PHE A 28 2.43 -3.57 0.38
N LEU A 29 1.57 -3.88 1.35
CA LEU A 29 0.30 -3.20 1.58
C LEU A 29 0.23 -2.75 3.04
N GLU A 30 -0.16 -1.50 3.28
CA GLU A 30 -0.32 -0.96 4.62
C GLU A 30 -1.66 -0.24 4.76
N ARG A 31 -2.27 -0.42 5.93
CA ARG A 31 -3.33 0.44 6.45
C ARG A 31 -3.03 0.73 7.91
N ARG A 32 -2.96 2.01 8.26
CA ARG A 32 -2.67 2.48 9.61
C ARG A 32 -3.86 3.28 10.12
N GLN A 33 -4.27 2.96 11.33
CA GLN A 33 -5.21 3.77 12.11
C GLN A 33 -4.50 4.19 13.39
N SER A 34 -4.64 5.44 13.79
CA SER A 34 -4.01 5.99 14.98
C SER A 34 -5.01 6.89 15.71
N GLU A 35 -5.16 6.64 17.01
CA GLU A 35 -6.02 7.41 17.91
C GLU A 35 -5.14 8.08 18.96
N ASN A 36 -5.35 9.37 19.18
CA ASN A 36 -4.67 10.13 20.21
C ASN A 36 -5.69 10.89 21.06
N LEU A 37 -5.56 10.75 22.38
CA LEU A 37 -6.43 11.38 23.36
C LEU A 37 -5.55 12.17 24.34
N VAL A 38 -5.77 13.47 24.43
CA VAL A 38 -5.04 14.38 25.30
C VAL A 38 -5.94 14.81 26.45
N PHE A 39 -5.54 14.48 27.67
CA PHE A 39 -6.23 14.86 28.90
C PHE A 39 -5.43 15.93 29.66
N ASP A 40 -6.14 16.88 30.25
CA ASP A 40 -5.59 17.93 31.11
C ASP A 40 -6.58 18.20 32.25
N ASP A 41 -6.10 18.21 33.49
CA ASP A 41 -6.92 18.29 34.72
C ASP A 41 -8.14 17.33 34.74
N GLY A 42 -7.91 16.07 34.31
CA GLY A 42 -8.95 15.04 34.26
C GLY A 42 -10.03 15.28 33.21
N LYS A 43 -9.86 16.27 32.33
CA LYS A 43 -10.78 16.60 31.23
C LYS A 43 -10.12 16.29 29.89
N LEU A 44 -10.88 15.77 28.94
CA LEU A 44 -10.41 15.58 27.58
C LEU A 44 -10.25 16.96 26.90
N LYS A 45 -9.03 17.31 26.51
CA LYS A 45 -8.70 18.56 25.81
C LYS A 45 -8.50 18.40 24.32
N GLY A 46 -8.19 17.19 23.85
CA GLY A 46 -8.04 16.92 22.42
C GLY A 46 -8.25 15.44 22.12
N ALA A 47 -8.84 15.18 20.97
CA ALA A 47 -8.91 13.85 20.38
C ALA A 47 -8.57 13.99 18.89
N SER A 48 -7.65 13.18 18.39
CA SER A 48 -7.41 13.03 16.96
C SER A 48 -7.53 11.57 16.56
N PHE A 49 -8.06 11.36 15.37
CA PHE A 49 -8.12 10.08 14.70
C PHE A 49 -7.52 10.27 13.32
N ASP A 50 -6.51 9.48 13.01
CA ASP A 50 -5.79 9.52 11.75
C ASP A 50 -5.86 8.14 11.10
N GLU A 51 -6.32 8.10 9.85
CA GLU A 51 -6.30 6.90 9.03
C GLU A 51 -5.47 7.16 7.77
N SER A 52 -4.53 6.26 7.48
CA SER A 52 -3.75 6.26 6.26
C SER A 52 -3.67 4.86 5.67
N GLN A 53 -3.44 4.77 4.37
CA GLN A 53 -3.23 3.51 3.67
C GLN A 53 -2.32 3.72 2.47
N GLY A 54 -1.77 2.64 1.96
CA GLY A 54 -0.97 2.66 0.75
C GLY A 54 -0.31 1.33 0.43
N PHE A 55 0.45 1.33 -0.66
CA PHE A 55 1.21 0.17 -1.09
C PHE A 55 2.57 0.58 -1.65
N GLY A 56 3.50 -0.36 -1.65
CA GLY A 56 4.77 -0.29 -2.38
C GLY A 56 4.97 -1.54 -3.22
N LEU A 57 5.42 -1.38 -4.46
CA LEU A 57 5.77 -2.46 -5.39
C LEU A 57 7.25 -2.30 -5.74
N ARG A 58 8.00 -3.40 -5.62
CA ARG A 58 9.42 -3.45 -5.97
C ARG A 58 9.67 -4.63 -6.90
N ALA A 59 10.45 -4.39 -7.95
CA ALA A 59 11.00 -5.41 -8.83
C ALA A 59 12.52 -5.30 -8.86
N VAL A 60 13.24 -6.41 -8.80
CA VAL A 60 14.70 -6.46 -8.82
C VAL A 60 15.16 -7.38 -9.95
N ARG A 61 16.11 -6.91 -10.76
CA ARG A 61 16.73 -7.70 -11.83
C ARG A 61 18.23 -7.39 -11.88
N GLY A 62 19.05 -8.34 -11.46
CA GLY A 62 20.48 -8.15 -11.27
C GLY A 62 20.75 -7.02 -10.30
N GLU A 63 21.46 -5.99 -10.76
CA GLU A 63 21.83 -4.81 -9.97
C GLU A 63 20.80 -3.68 -10.04
N THR A 64 19.70 -3.85 -10.81
CA THR A 64 18.67 -2.82 -10.99
C THR A 64 17.45 -3.12 -10.13
N ALA A 65 16.90 -2.09 -9.49
CA ALA A 65 15.63 -2.15 -8.79
C ALA A 65 14.67 -1.07 -9.30
N ALA A 66 13.43 -1.45 -9.59
CA ALA A 66 12.32 -0.55 -9.83
C ALA A 66 11.44 -0.47 -8.58
N TYR A 67 10.90 0.73 -8.32
CA TYR A 67 10.04 0.98 -7.18
C TYR A 67 8.87 1.90 -7.57
N ALA A 68 7.68 1.53 -7.13
CA ALA A 68 6.48 2.33 -7.28
C ALA A 68 5.62 2.25 -6.01
N HIS A 69 4.91 3.33 -5.68
CA HIS A 69 4.04 3.36 -4.51
C HIS A 69 2.77 4.14 -4.79
N GLY A 70 1.75 3.91 -3.97
CA GLY A 70 0.48 4.63 -4.05
C GLY A 70 -0.17 4.79 -2.68
N THR A 71 -0.94 5.86 -2.51
CA THR A 71 -1.70 6.16 -1.28
C THR A 71 -3.14 5.64 -1.32
N GLU A 72 -3.53 4.99 -2.43
CA GLU A 72 -4.84 4.39 -2.63
C GLU A 72 -4.68 2.89 -2.86
N LEU A 73 -5.40 2.08 -2.08
CA LEU A 73 -5.49 0.63 -2.25
C LEU A 73 -6.54 0.27 -3.31
N SER A 74 -6.22 0.52 -4.58
CA SER A 74 -7.09 0.22 -5.72
C SER A 74 -6.36 -0.56 -6.82
N LEU A 75 -7.10 -1.40 -7.57
CA LEU A 75 -6.51 -2.15 -8.69
C LEU A 75 -6.00 -1.20 -9.79
N ALA A 76 -6.66 -0.04 -9.96
CA ALA A 76 -6.21 0.98 -10.90
C ALA A 76 -4.88 1.61 -10.49
N ALA A 77 -4.68 1.88 -9.19
CA ALA A 77 -3.41 2.38 -8.68
C ALA A 77 -2.29 1.34 -8.81
N LEU A 78 -2.57 0.07 -8.50
CA LEU A 78 -1.62 -1.02 -8.71
C LEU A 78 -1.21 -1.16 -10.18
N ARG A 79 -2.16 -1.03 -11.13
CA ARG A 79 -1.84 -1.10 -12.57
C ARG A 79 -0.86 0.01 -13.00
N ARG A 80 -1.06 1.24 -12.54
CA ARG A 80 -0.13 2.34 -12.82
C ARG A 80 1.25 2.10 -12.23
N ALA A 81 1.32 1.53 -11.02
CA ALA A 81 2.60 1.15 -10.41
C ALA A 81 3.29 0.01 -11.18
N SER A 82 2.51 -0.93 -11.72
CA SER A 82 3.02 -2.01 -12.58
C SER A 82 3.58 -1.51 -13.92
N GLU A 83 3.18 -0.34 -14.43
CA GLU A 83 3.69 0.22 -15.69
C GLU A 83 5.13 0.76 -15.57
N VAL A 84 5.58 1.05 -14.34
CA VAL A 84 6.92 1.57 -14.05
C VAL A 84 7.85 0.53 -13.43
N CYS A 85 7.34 -0.67 -13.09
CA CYS A 85 8.12 -1.76 -12.49
C CYS A 85 8.40 -2.88 -13.50
#